data_AF-A0AA43UBE6-F1
#
_entry.id   AF-A0AA43UBE6-F1
#
_cell.length_a   1.000
_cell.length_b   1.000
_cell.length_c   1.000
_cell.angle_alpha   90.00
_cell.angle_beta   90.00
_cell.angle_gamma   90.00
#
_symmetry.space_group_name_H-M   'P 1'
#
loop_
_entity.id
_entity.type
_entity.pdbx_description
1 polymer ?
#
loop_
_entity_poly.entity_id
_entity_poly.type
_entity_poly.pdbx_seq_one_letter_code
_entity_poly.pdbx_strand_id
1 'polypeptide(L)'
;MKRVLLMVFSIILILACIFGLFACVAGVRDVLNIQEYKTADAAFARENLKTAQAGIAQLSENEQTYLTGVGTYTDGLSQYTKGKSDYAAGQATLAAGEKTLAEGYAAYEAGKKALAEGQAKIDANTQAYNEGKEKLAKIEPLLPYLNQYVQFRDGTIAKLPGFDSAQVWFVSIVRPLGARLGLNIPADVTDFPAYINQMVADGKAQLKEYEDGLAQLEAGKKQLAEAEKALAEGEAKLAAGRKDLAAGAAKLAAAEGQLEDGRAQLSVFEQGELTLADGARALFEGMQPCFSYYGGEETVKSLPEYLAEDFGLEIPDNLIVKENGKAHVNEEVYEEFGEYVIANMYKVDENGQPVVKNGFPMLDLDKCTRLTELAEQYLVDQEADIKSEVFVRVGMYVALAVAAILGIIAGIFGIVAAVSGSKRTGKTLGLISAILAIAVLVTGLVTKFHDYVYTIRVDSAGNYVGETAAKLDFAPIQEYSGSLHLTAICVLAGAAILGVIFAFIASKAAKDKEAALAAAAAEDNDDDVYTDTASAYAAGYAAAEAAAAAAAAAATEKAADEKVIEAEAPAEAAEEKVIEAEKPAEAAADEETVKE
;
A
#
# COMPACT_ATOMS: atom_id res chain seq x y z
N MET A 1 51.39 -14.50 66.03
CA MET A 1 50.32 -15.08 65.18
C MET A 1 49.09 -14.17 65.08
N LYS A 2 48.41 -13.83 66.20
CA LYS A 2 47.12 -13.09 66.17
C LYS A 2 47.15 -11.68 65.54
N ARG A 3 48.22 -10.89 65.75
CA ARG A 3 48.36 -9.54 65.14
C ARG A 3 48.64 -9.59 63.63
N VAL A 4 49.45 -10.55 63.19
CA VAL A 4 49.77 -10.77 61.77
C VAL A 4 48.51 -11.21 61.02
N LEU A 5 47.71 -12.12 61.60
CA LEU A 5 46.42 -12.52 61.04
C LEU A 5 45.45 -11.33 60.90
N LEU A 6 45.30 -10.50 61.95
CA LEU A 6 44.46 -9.29 61.86
C LEU A 6 44.90 -8.38 60.71
N MET A 7 46.21 -8.10 60.60
CA MET A 7 46.76 -7.27 59.53
C MET A 7 46.48 -7.86 58.13
N VAL A 8 46.68 -9.17 57.96
CA VAL A 8 46.43 -9.86 56.68
C VAL A 8 44.95 -9.79 56.28
N PHE A 9 44.03 -10.09 57.20
CA PHE A 9 42.59 -10.03 56.90
C PHE A 9 42.09 -8.60 56.69
N SER A 10 42.69 -7.61 57.35
CA SER A 10 42.40 -6.20 57.09
C SER A 10 42.87 -5.76 55.69
N ILE A 11 44.01 -6.25 55.21
CA ILE A 11 44.46 -6.00 53.83
C ILE A 11 43.52 -6.69 52.83
N ILE A 12 43.13 -7.94 53.08
CA ILE A 12 42.17 -8.66 52.22
C ILE A 12 40.83 -7.92 52.14
N LEU A 13 40.33 -7.41 53.27
CA LEU A 13 39.11 -6.60 53.29
C LEU A 13 39.25 -5.33 52.44
N ILE A 14 40.36 -4.59 52.58
CA ILE A 14 40.60 -3.38 51.78
C ILE A 14 40.64 -3.72 50.27
N LEU A 15 41.35 -4.79 49.89
CA LEU A 15 41.42 -5.22 48.48
C LEU A 15 40.04 -5.64 47.95
N ALA A 16 39.26 -6.39 48.73
CA ALA A 16 37.90 -6.77 48.38
C ALA A 16 36.98 -5.54 48.22
N CYS A 17 37.14 -4.52 49.06
CA CYS A 17 36.40 -3.28 48.94
C CYS A 17 36.82 -2.43 47.73
N ILE A 18 38.11 -2.37 47.39
CA ILE A 18 38.59 -1.69 46.17
C ILE A 18 38.02 -2.38 44.93
N PHE A 19 38.04 -3.72 44.89
CA PHE A 19 37.40 -4.48 43.82
C PHE A 19 35.88 -4.23 43.77
N GLY A 20 35.22 -4.15 44.93
CA GLY A 20 33.83 -3.74 45.06
C GLY A 20 33.52 -2.38 44.42
N LEU A 21 34.33 -1.36 44.72
CA LEU A 21 34.17 -0.03 44.13
C LEU A 21 34.40 -0.02 42.62
N PHE A 22 35.40 -0.78 42.12
CA PHE A 22 35.60 -0.94 40.68
C PHE A 22 34.39 -1.58 40.01
N ALA A 23 33.86 -2.65 40.58
CA ALA A 23 32.67 -3.33 40.07
C ALA A 23 31.42 -2.44 40.11
N CYS A 24 31.27 -1.57 41.12
CA CYS A 24 30.21 -0.56 41.15
C CYS A 24 30.32 0.42 39.97
N VAL A 25 31.52 0.95 39.69
CA VAL A 25 31.72 1.92 38.60
C VAL A 25 31.47 1.27 37.23
N ALA A 26 32.03 0.08 37.00
CA ALA A 26 31.79 -0.68 35.77
C ALA A 26 30.31 -1.03 35.60
N GLY A 27 29.66 -1.48 36.67
CA GLY A 27 28.25 -1.87 36.62
C GLY A 27 27.29 -0.70 36.44
N VAL A 28 27.58 0.48 37.01
CA VAL A 28 26.79 1.70 36.74
C VAL A 28 26.96 2.13 35.27
N ARG A 29 28.16 2.01 34.70
CA ARG A 29 28.37 2.29 33.27
C ARG A 29 27.52 1.39 32.39
N ASP A 30 27.51 0.09 32.65
CA ASP A 30 26.71 -0.85 31.86
C ASP A 30 25.22 -0.52 31.92
N VAL A 31 24.69 -0.15 33.10
CA VAL A 31 23.30 0.29 33.26
C VAL A 31 22.97 1.52 32.43
N LEU A 32 23.85 2.52 32.46
CA LEU A 32 23.64 3.76 31.71
C LEU A 32 23.68 3.50 30.20
N ASN A 33 24.61 2.65 29.76
CA ASN A 33 24.70 2.19 28.37
C ASN A 33 23.43 1.45 27.93
N ILE A 34 22.86 0.60 28.79
CA ILE A 34 21.60 -0.09 28.50
C ILE A 34 20.44 0.90 28.36
N GLN A 35 20.33 1.84 29.31
CA GLN A 35 19.29 2.86 29.29
C GLN A 35 19.37 3.69 28.00
N GLU A 36 20.58 4.08 27.60
CA GLU A 36 20.82 4.89 26.41
C GLU A 36 20.39 4.15 25.13
N TYR A 37 20.91 2.95 24.84
CA TYR A 37 20.54 2.27 23.59
C TYR A 37 19.06 1.87 23.57
N LYS A 38 18.47 1.49 24.71
CA LYS A 38 17.05 1.13 24.74
C LYS A 38 16.14 2.34 24.54
N THR A 39 16.54 3.50 25.05
CA THR A 39 15.85 4.75 24.76
C THR A 39 16.00 5.12 23.28
N ALA A 40 17.16 4.88 22.67
CA ALA A 40 17.37 5.11 21.25
C ALA A 40 16.50 4.19 20.37
N ASP A 41 16.40 2.91 20.70
CA ASP A 41 15.51 1.96 20.03
C ASP A 41 14.04 2.36 20.16
N ALA A 42 13.58 2.69 21.37
CA ALA A 42 12.20 3.11 21.60
C ALA A 42 11.88 4.39 20.82
N ALA A 43 12.82 5.33 20.74
CA ALA A 43 12.66 6.54 19.93
C ALA A 43 12.53 6.21 18.44
N PHE A 44 13.39 5.34 17.90
CA PHE A 44 13.32 4.88 16.51
C PHE A 44 11.99 4.16 16.22
N ALA A 45 11.57 3.27 17.10
CA ALA A 45 10.32 2.54 16.98
C ALA A 45 9.10 3.49 16.99
N ARG A 46 9.11 4.56 17.80
CA ARG A 46 8.05 5.59 17.79
C ARG A 46 8.05 6.43 16.52
N GLU A 47 9.20 6.69 15.89
CA GLU A 47 9.22 7.34 14.58
C GLU A 47 8.52 6.46 13.53
N ASN A 48 8.80 5.16 13.52
CA ASN A 48 8.15 4.20 12.61
C ASN A 48 6.65 4.06 12.91
N LEU A 49 6.28 4.11 14.19
CA LEU A 49 4.88 4.13 14.63
C LEU A 49 4.12 5.34 14.08
N LYS A 50 4.73 6.53 14.11
CA LYS A 50 4.17 7.73 13.48
C LYS A 50 4.00 7.56 11.97
N THR A 51 4.95 6.92 11.29
CA THR A 51 4.84 6.63 9.85
C THR A 51 3.67 5.69 9.56
N ALA A 52 3.54 4.60 10.31
CA ALA A 52 2.41 3.68 10.18
C ALA A 52 1.06 4.37 10.45
N GLN A 53 0.99 5.18 11.51
CA GLN A 53 -0.20 5.97 11.85
C GLN A 53 -0.53 7.02 10.78
N ALA A 54 0.47 7.66 10.17
CA ALA A 54 0.27 8.58 9.06
C ALA A 54 -0.29 7.86 7.82
N GLY A 55 0.21 6.65 7.52
CA GLY A 55 -0.35 5.79 6.48
C GLY A 55 -1.82 5.44 6.76
N ILE A 56 -2.16 5.05 7.99
CA ILE A 56 -3.55 4.77 8.42
C ILE A 56 -4.43 6.01 8.28
N ALA A 57 -3.96 7.19 8.72
CA ALA A 57 -4.70 8.43 8.61
C ALA A 57 -4.97 8.79 7.14
N GLN A 58 -3.96 8.70 6.27
CA GLN A 58 -4.11 8.93 4.84
C GLN A 58 -5.13 7.95 4.23
N LEU A 59 -5.08 6.67 4.58
CA LEU A 59 -6.03 5.67 4.10
C LEU A 59 -7.45 5.94 4.60
N SER A 60 -7.62 6.31 5.87
CA SER A 60 -8.92 6.62 6.47
C SER A 60 -9.54 7.88 5.86
N GLU A 61 -8.76 8.95 5.69
CA GLU A 61 -9.24 10.21 5.10
C GLU A 61 -9.63 10.03 3.63
N ASN A 62 -8.94 9.14 2.92
CA ASN A 62 -9.14 8.91 1.49
C ASN A 62 -9.99 7.67 1.17
N GLU A 63 -10.53 6.93 2.16
CA GLU A 63 -11.29 5.68 1.91
C GLU A 63 -12.47 5.93 0.97
N GLN A 64 -13.25 6.99 1.20
CA GLN A 64 -14.39 7.31 0.34
C GLN A 64 -13.95 7.76 -1.07
N THR A 65 -12.83 8.49 -1.18
CA THR A 65 -12.23 8.89 -2.45
C THR A 65 -11.77 7.67 -3.24
N TYR A 66 -11.11 6.72 -2.57
CA TYR A 66 -10.70 5.44 -3.15
C TYR A 66 -11.90 4.65 -3.67
N LEU A 67 -12.92 4.44 -2.83
CA LEU A 67 -14.13 3.72 -3.23
C LEU A 67 -14.83 4.36 -4.43
N THR A 68 -14.85 5.69 -4.47
CA THR A 68 -15.39 6.47 -5.60
C THR A 68 -14.52 6.33 -6.84
N GLY A 69 -13.20 6.35 -6.70
CA GLY A 69 -12.24 6.19 -7.79
C GLY A 69 -12.25 4.81 -8.40
N VAL A 70 -12.35 3.76 -7.58
CA VAL A 70 -12.54 2.39 -8.06
C VAL A 70 -13.85 2.28 -8.86
N GLY A 71 -14.93 2.88 -8.37
CA GLY A 71 -16.20 2.94 -9.11
C GLY A 71 -16.05 3.66 -10.45
N THR A 72 -15.47 4.85 -10.44
CA THR A 72 -15.22 5.68 -11.63
C THR A 72 -14.35 4.95 -12.65
N TYR A 73 -13.28 4.29 -12.21
CA TYR A 73 -12.40 3.51 -13.06
C TYR A 73 -13.12 2.30 -13.67
N THR A 74 -13.89 1.56 -12.87
CA THR A 74 -14.63 0.37 -13.34
C THR A 74 -15.71 0.76 -14.35
N ASP A 75 -16.46 1.82 -14.07
CA ASP A 75 -17.48 2.37 -14.97
C ASP A 75 -16.84 2.90 -16.25
N GLY A 76 -15.75 3.66 -16.13
CA GLY A 76 -14.96 4.16 -17.27
C GLY A 76 -14.45 3.02 -18.15
N LEU A 77 -13.94 1.93 -17.57
CA LEU A 77 -13.45 0.76 -18.30
C LEU A 77 -14.57 0.05 -19.05
N SER A 78 -15.73 -0.13 -18.41
CA SER A 78 -16.92 -0.70 -19.03
C SER A 78 -17.41 0.15 -20.20
N GLN A 79 -17.52 1.48 -19.99
CA GLN A 79 -17.96 2.43 -21.00
C GLN A 79 -16.97 2.52 -22.16
N TYR A 80 -15.67 2.55 -21.88
CA TYR A 80 -14.62 2.58 -22.90
C TYR A 80 -14.67 1.31 -23.76
N THR A 81 -14.77 0.13 -23.12
CA THR A 81 -14.84 -1.15 -23.82
C THR A 81 -16.06 -1.23 -24.73
N LYS A 82 -17.24 -0.89 -24.20
CA LYS A 82 -18.48 -0.85 -24.98
C LYS A 82 -18.40 0.21 -26.09
N GLY A 83 -17.94 1.41 -25.77
CA GLY A 83 -17.79 2.52 -26.71
C GLY A 83 -16.88 2.19 -27.88
N LYS A 84 -15.80 1.42 -27.64
CA LYS A 84 -14.89 0.97 -28.70
C LYS A 84 -15.58 0.01 -29.66
N SER A 85 -16.38 -0.91 -29.13
CA SER A 85 -17.20 -1.83 -29.93
C SER A 85 -18.27 -1.06 -30.73
N ASP A 86 -19.01 -0.16 -30.09
CA ASP A 86 -20.07 0.63 -30.72
C ASP A 86 -19.50 1.56 -31.82
N TYR A 87 -18.34 2.18 -31.58
CA TYR A 87 -17.67 3.03 -32.55
C TYR A 87 -17.24 2.22 -33.79
N ALA A 88 -16.65 1.04 -33.61
CA ALA A 88 -16.29 0.16 -34.72
C ALA A 88 -17.51 -0.30 -35.52
N ALA A 89 -18.61 -0.66 -34.84
CA ALA A 89 -19.87 -1.00 -35.49
C ALA A 89 -20.47 0.18 -36.27
N GLY A 90 -20.38 1.39 -35.72
CA GLY A 90 -20.78 2.62 -36.39
C GLY A 90 -19.96 2.91 -37.65
N GLN A 91 -18.64 2.74 -37.61
CA GLN A 91 -17.77 2.87 -38.79
C GLN A 91 -18.16 1.88 -39.89
N ALA A 92 -18.40 0.61 -39.54
CA ALA A 92 -18.83 -0.41 -40.50
C ALA A 92 -20.19 -0.08 -41.12
N THR A 93 -21.14 0.42 -40.32
CA THR A 93 -22.47 0.84 -40.78
C THR A 93 -22.38 2.02 -41.75
N LEU A 94 -21.53 3.02 -41.43
CA LEU A 94 -21.33 4.18 -42.30
C LEU A 94 -20.73 3.76 -43.64
N ALA A 95 -19.70 2.91 -43.64
CA ALA A 95 -19.08 2.41 -44.86
C ALA A 95 -20.05 1.61 -45.74
N ALA A 96 -20.91 0.77 -45.13
CA ALA A 96 -21.95 0.03 -45.85
C ALA A 96 -23.01 0.97 -46.45
N GLY A 97 -23.40 2.01 -45.71
CA GLY A 97 -24.31 3.05 -46.20
C GLY A 97 -23.72 3.85 -47.36
N GLU A 98 -22.45 4.23 -47.30
CA GLU A 98 -21.75 4.94 -48.37
C GLU A 98 -21.71 4.10 -49.65
N LYS A 99 -21.43 2.80 -49.53
CA LYS A 99 -21.49 1.86 -50.66
C LYS A 99 -22.90 1.77 -51.26
N THR A 100 -23.93 1.62 -50.41
CA THR A 100 -25.33 1.54 -50.85
C THR A 100 -25.76 2.81 -51.59
N LEU A 101 -25.34 3.99 -51.08
CA LEU A 101 -25.64 5.26 -51.73
C LEU A 101 -24.96 5.37 -53.10
N ALA A 102 -23.69 4.95 -53.21
CA ALA A 102 -22.97 4.92 -54.48
C ALA A 102 -23.63 4.00 -55.51
N GLU A 103 -24.07 2.81 -55.10
CA GLU A 103 -24.84 1.88 -55.95
C GLU A 103 -26.18 2.49 -56.36
N GLY A 104 -26.87 3.19 -55.45
CA GLY A 104 -28.09 3.94 -55.74
C GLY A 104 -27.89 5.01 -56.81
N TYR A 105 -26.81 5.79 -56.73
CA TYR A 105 -26.49 6.81 -57.74
C TYR A 105 -26.22 6.19 -59.11
N ALA A 106 -25.46 5.08 -59.14
CA ALA A 106 -25.21 4.35 -60.38
C ALA A 106 -26.51 3.83 -61.01
N ALA A 107 -27.43 3.30 -60.20
CA ALA A 107 -28.75 2.85 -60.66
C ALA A 107 -29.62 4.00 -61.16
N TYR A 108 -29.62 5.14 -60.48
CA TYR A 108 -30.35 6.35 -60.89
C TYR A 108 -29.88 6.88 -62.25
N GLU A 109 -28.56 6.96 -62.46
CA GLU A 109 -27.98 7.39 -63.74
C GLU A 109 -28.26 6.38 -64.87
N ALA A 110 -28.20 5.07 -64.58
CA ALA A 110 -28.61 4.04 -65.53
C ALA A 110 -30.11 4.16 -65.89
N GLY A 111 -30.97 4.44 -64.90
CA GLY A 111 -32.39 4.69 -65.08
C GLY A 111 -32.67 5.89 -65.97
N LYS A 112 -31.96 7.00 -65.79
CA LYS A 112 -32.07 8.19 -66.67
C LYS A 112 -31.75 7.86 -68.11
N LYS A 113 -30.68 7.10 -68.33
CA LYS A 113 -30.28 6.65 -69.66
C LYS A 113 -31.35 5.77 -70.30
N ALA A 114 -31.86 4.79 -69.56
CA ALA A 114 -32.93 3.91 -70.02
C ALA A 114 -34.22 4.69 -70.36
N LEU A 115 -34.56 5.71 -69.56
CA LEU A 115 -35.71 6.58 -69.83
C LEU A 115 -35.54 7.36 -71.15
N ALA A 116 -34.35 7.91 -71.39
CA ALA A 116 -34.03 8.62 -72.63
C ALA A 116 -34.07 7.68 -73.86
N GLU A 117 -33.53 6.47 -73.73
CA GLU A 117 -33.62 5.44 -74.77
C GLU A 117 -35.07 5.00 -75.04
N GLY A 118 -35.89 4.86 -73.99
CA GLY A 118 -37.31 4.56 -74.10
C GLY A 118 -38.09 5.66 -74.81
N GLN A 119 -37.82 6.94 -74.47
CA GLN A 119 -38.42 8.09 -75.16
C GLN A 119 -38.06 8.08 -76.65
N ALA A 120 -36.78 7.87 -76.99
CA ALA A 120 -36.34 7.82 -78.38
C ALA A 120 -37.03 6.69 -79.18
N LYS A 121 -37.31 5.53 -78.56
CA LYS A 121 -38.09 4.45 -79.18
C LYS A 121 -39.54 4.84 -79.44
N ILE A 122 -40.19 5.52 -78.48
CA ILE A 122 -41.56 6.02 -78.65
C ILE A 122 -41.60 7.03 -79.81
N ASP A 123 -40.64 7.96 -79.86
CA ASP A 123 -40.54 8.95 -80.91
C ASP A 123 -40.37 8.28 -82.29
N ALA A 124 -39.50 7.28 -82.40
CA ALA A 124 -39.30 6.51 -83.63
C ALA A 124 -40.54 5.70 -84.04
N ASN A 125 -41.25 5.10 -83.08
CA ASN A 125 -42.46 4.31 -83.33
C ASN A 125 -43.73 5.17 -83.55
N THR A 126 -43.66 6.49 -83.34
CA THR A 126 -44.79 7.40 -83.56
C THR A 126 -45.32 7.33 -84.99
N GLN A 127 -44.43 7.20 -85.97
CA GLN A 127 -44.82 7.02 -87.37
C GLN A 127 -45.57 5.70 -87.57
N ALA A 128 -45.02 4.58 -87.08
CA ALA A 128 -45.65 3.25 -87.19
C ALA A 128 -47.02 3.18 -86.49
N TYR A 129 -47.18 3.89 -85.37
CA TYR A 129 -48.47 4.05 -84.69
C TYR A 129 -49.50 4.76 -85.57
N ASN A 130 -49.12 5.90 -86.17
CA ASN A 130 -50.00 6.64 -87.08
C ASN A 130 -50.36 5.82 -88.33
N GLU A 131 -49.38 5.10 -88.91
CA GLU A 131 -49.59 4.19 -90.04
C GLU A 131 -50.53 3.03 -89.68
N GLY A 132 -50.34 2.40 -88.51
CA GLY A 132 -51.23 1.35 -88.00
C GLY A 132 -52.66 1.83 -87.80
N LYS A 133 -52.83 3.05 -87.28
CA LYS A 133 -54.14 3.70 -87.10
C LYS A 133 -54.82 3.95 -88.44
N GLU A 134 -54.07 4.47 -89.42
CA GLU A 134 -54.57 4.70 -90.77
C GLU A 134 -54.92 3.37 -91.47
N LYS A 135 -54.10 2.34 -91.32
CA LYS A 135 -54.33 0.98 -91.84
C LYS A 135 -55.63 0.40 -91.30
N LEU A 136 -55.88 0.51 -90.00
CA LEU A 136 -57.14 0.06 -89.37
C LEU A 136 -58.36 0.85 -89.87
N ALA A 137 -58.25 2.18 -89.98
CA ALA A 137 -59.32 3.03 -90.50
C ALA A 137 -59.71 2.70 -91.95
N LYS A 138 -58.74 2.31 -92.79
CA LYS A 138 -58.99 1.89 -94.18
C LYS A 138 -59.60 0.48 -94.28
N ILE A 139 -59.38 -0.39 -93.30
CA ILE A 139 -59.94 -1.75 -93.26
C ILE A 139 -61.39 -1.75 -92.76
N GLU A 140 -61.75 -0.85 -91.86
CA GLU A 140 -63.07 -0.80 -91.23
C GLU A 140 -64.25 -0.84 -92.24
N PRO A 141 -64.24 -0.06 -93.36
CA PRO A 141 -65.30 -0.13 -94.37
C PRO A 141 -65.34 -1.44 -95.17
N LEU A 142 -64.26 -2.24 -95.14
CA LEU A 142 -64.15 -3.53 -95.84
C LEU A 142 -64.71 -4.71 -95.02
N LEU A 143 -64.90 -4.55 -93.70
CA LEU A 143 -65.37 -5.61 -92.81
C LEU A 143 -66.75 -6.20 -93.20
N PRO A 144 -67.77 -5.41 -93.61
CA PRO A 144 -69.03 -5.97 -94.08
C PRO A 144 -68.86 -6.84 -95.33
N TYR A 145 -67.97 -6.43 -96.24
CA TYR A 145 -67.65 -7.17 -97.46
C TYR A 145 -66.84 -8.43 -97.19
N LEU A 146 -65.99 -8.43 -96.16
CA LEU A 146 -65.32 -9.63 -95.68
C LEU A 146 -66.34 -10.67 -95.19
N ASN A 147 -67.33 -10.26 -94.39
CA ASN A 147 -68.37 -11.18 -93.95
C ASN A 147 -69.19 -11.73 -95.13
N GLN A 148 -69.55 -10.86 -96.08
CA GLN A 148 -70.25 -11.26 -97.31
C GLN A 148 -69.40 -12.19 -98.19
N TYR A 149 -68.08 -11.98 -98.26
CA TYR A 149 -67.14 -12.88 -98.94
C TYR A 149 -67.17 -14.28 -98.33
N VAL A 150 -67.03 -14.37 -97.00
CA VAL A 150 -67.02 -15.64 -96.27
C VAL A 150 -68.34 -16.38 -96.46
N GLN A 151 -69.48 -15.68 -96.33
CA GLN A 151 -70.80 -16.26 -96.54
C GLN A 151 -71.01 -16.75 -97.98
N PHE A 152 -70.50 -16.02 -98.98
CA PHE A 152 -70.58 -16.45 -100.37
C PHE A 152 -69.66 -17.65 -100.66
N ARG A 153 -68.43 -17.63 -100.11
CA ARG A 153 -67.45 -18.72 -100.26
C ARG A 153 -67.96 -20.01 -99.63
N ASP A 154 -68.56 -19.92 -98.45
CA ASP A 154 -69.01 -21.07 -97.66
C ASP A 154 -70.42 -21.54 -98.07
N GLY A 155 -71.05 -20.91 -99.07
CA GLY A 155 -72.35 -21.29 -99.60
C GLY A 155 -73.53 -20.98 -98.66
N THR A 156 -73.32 -20.12 -97.65
CA THR A 156 -74.33 -19.72 -96.66
C THR A 156 -75.28 -18.64 -97.17
N ILE A 157 -74.96 -17.98 -98.29
CA ILE A 157 -75.87 -17.11 -99.05
C ILE A 157 -76.04 -17.59 -100.49
N ALA A 158 -77.12 -17.19 -101.14
CA ALA A 158 -77.34 -17.45 -102.57
C ALA A 158 -76.24 -16.78 -103.43
N LYS A 159 -76.00 -17.33 -104.63
CA LYS A 159 -75.01 -16.78 -105.57
C LYS A 159 -75.25 -15.28 -105.78
N LEU A 160 -74.20 -14.48 -105.58
CA LEU A 160 -74.29 -13.05 -105.82
C LEU A 160 -74.53 -12.79 -107.33
N PRO A 161 -75.51 -11.95 -107.69
CA PRO A 161 -75.86 -11.72 -109.10
C PRO A 161 -74.65 -11.28 -109.93
N GLY A 162 -74.36 -12.03 -111.01
CA GLY A 162 -73.24 -11.75 -111.91
C GLY A 162 -71.88 -12.34 -111.51
N PHE A 163 -71.82 -13.19 -110.48
CA PHE A 163 -70.56 -13.78 -110.00
C PHE A 163 -70.64 -15.30 -109.81
N ASP A 164 -69.67 -16.03 -110.38
CA ASP A 164 -69.61 -17.50 -110.32
C ASP A 164 -68.91 -18.04 -109.06
N SER A 165 -68.13 -17.22 -108.36
CA SER A 165 -67.47 -17.55 -107.10
C SER A 165 -67.18 -16.31 -106.25
N ALA A 166 -66.97 -16.51 -104.95
CA ALA A 166 -66.57 -15.46 -104.02
C ALA A 166 -65.27 -14.77 -104.43
N GLN A 167 -64.30 -15.51 -104.99
CA GLN A 167 -63.02 -14.96 -105.44
C GLN A 167 -63.19 -14.00 -106.63
N VAL A 168 -64.03 -14.36 -107.61
CA VAL A 168 -64.34 -13.47 -108.74
C VAL A 168 -65.05 -12.21 -108.25
N TRP A 169 -65.99 -12.35 -107.30
CA TRP A 169 -66.65 -11.21 -106.66
C TRP A 169 -65.68 -10.30 -105.89
N PHE A 170 -64.76 -10.86 -105.10
CA PHE A 170 -63.72 -10.12 -104.40
C PHE A 170 -62.84 -9.31 -105.39
N VAL A 171 -62.35 -9.94 -106.46
CA VAL A 171 -61.49 -9.30 -107.46
C VAL A 171 -62.22 -8.16 -108.18
N SER A 172 -63.52 -8.31 -108.47
CA SER A 172 -64.27 -7.33 -109.25
C SER A 172 -64.89 -6.20 -108.42
N ILE A 173 -65.19 -6.42 -107.14
CA ILE A 173 -65.93 -5.45 -106.30
C ILE A 173 -65.08 -4.97 -105.13
N VAL A 174 -64.61 -5.90 -104.30
CA VAL A 174 -63.99 -5.58 -103.01
C VAL A 174 -62.56 -5.05 -103.19
N ARG A 175 -61.78 -5.61 -104.11
CA ARG A 175 -60.41 -5.16 -104.41
C ARG A 175 -60.37 -3.73 -104.99
N PRO A 176 -61.20 -3.36 -105.99
CA PRO A 176 -61.29 -1.97 -106.44
C PRO A 176 -61.79 -1.01 -105.36
N LEU A 177 -62.67 -1.49 -104.46
CA LEU A 177 -63.15 -0.70 -103.32
C LEU A 177 -62.03 -0.47 -102.29
N GLY A 178 -61.22 -1.47 -101.97
CA GLY A 178 -60.01 -1.33 -101.16
C GLY A 178 -59.01 -0.34 -101.79
N ALA A 179 -58.80 -0.43 -103.11
CA ALA A 179 -57.92 0.51 -103.82
C ALA A 179 -58.43 1.96 -103.74
N ARG A 180 -59.75 2.20 -103.81
CA ARG A 180 -60.36 3.53 -103.61
C ARG A 180 -60.17 4.06 -102.19
N LEU A 181 -60.11 3.17 -101.20
CA LEU A 181 -59.79 3.50 -99.82
C LEU A 181 -58.27 3.68 -99.59
N GLY A 182 -57.46 3.64 -100.65
CA GLY A 182 -56.00 3.77 -100.57
C GLY A 182 -55.31 2.52 -99.99
N LEU A 183 -55.97 1.37 -100.06
CA LEU A 183 -55.49 0.09 -99.55
C LEU A 183 -55.15 -0.82 -100.74
N ASN A 184 -53.85 -0.95 -101.03
CA ASN A 184 -53.38 -1.74 -102.17
C ASN A 184 -53.35 -3.23 -101.80
N ILE A 185 -54.36 -3.98 -102.22
CA ILE A 185 -54.44 -5.43 -101.99
C ILE A 185 -53.69 -6.16 -103.11
N PRO A 186 -52.62 -6.94 -102.80
CA PRO A 186 -51.82 -7.64 -103.81
C PRO A 186 -52.65 -8.57 -104.73
N ALA A 187 -52.23 -8.70 -105.98
CA ALA A 187 -52.97 -9.45 -107.00
C ALA A 187 -53.02 -10.96 -106.72
N ASP A 188 -52.02 -11.47 -106.00
CA ASP A 188 -51.82 -12.86 -105.56
C ASP A 188 -52.59 -13.23 -104.28
N VAL A 189 -53.33 -12.29 -103.67
CA VAL A 189 -54.22 -12.59 -102.55
C VAL A 189 -55.35 -13.52 -103.01
N THR A 190 -55.25 -14.78 -102.58
CA THR A 190 -56.24 -15.85 -102.81
C THR A 190 -57.10 -16.12 -101.58
N ASP A 191 -56.66 -15.70 -100.40
CA ASP A 191 -57.41 -15.76 -99.14
C ASP A 191 -57.61 -14.35 -98.57
N PHE A 192 -58.69 -13.71 -99.01
CA PHE A 192 -59.06 -12.37 -98.56
C PHE A 192 -59.30 -12.27 -97.04
N PRO A 193 -59.99 -13.22 -96.38
CA PRO A 193 -60.09 -13.28 -94.93
C PRO A 193 -58.75 -13.32 -94.20
N ALA A 194 -57.84 -14.21 -94.59
CA ALA A 194 -56.53 -14.30 -93.97
C ALA A 194 -55.74 -12.99 -94.12
N TYR A 195 -55.79 -12.38 -95.31
CA TYR A 195 -55.11 -11.12 -95.60
C TYR A 195 -55.63 -9.95 -94.74
N ILE A 196 -56.96 -9.76 -94.66
CA ILE A 196 -57.55 -8.69 -93.83
C ILE A 196 -57.27 -8.94 -92.35
N ASN A 197 -57.41 -10.18 -91.88
CA ASN A 197 -57.12 -10.52 -90.48
C ASN A 197 -55.66 -10.23 -90.10
N GLN A 198 -54.70 -10.53 -90.99
CA GLN A 198 -53.30 -10.19 -90.78
C GLN A 198 -53.10 -8.68 -90.72
N MET A 199 -53.68 -7.92 -91.65
CA MET A 199 -53.54 -6.46 -91.63
C MET A 199 -54.14 -5.81 -90.38
N VAL A 200 -55.27 -6.31 -89.89
CA VAL A 200 -55.87 -5.88 -88.62
C VAL A 200 -54.97 -6.26 -87.44
N ALA A 201 -54.39 -7.46 -87.46
CA ALA A 201 -53.46 -7.91 -86.42
C ALA A 201 -52.20 -7.02 -86.38
N ASP A 202 -51.59 -6.73 -87.53
CA ASP A 202 -50.42 -5.85 -87.63
C ASP A 202 -50.73 -4.44 -87.11
N GLY A 203 -51.84 -3.83 -87.56
CA GLY A 203 -52.21 -2.48 -87.14
C GLY A 203 -52.50 -2.41 -85.64
N LYS A 204 -53.19 -3.42 -85.09
CA LYS A 204 -53.40 -3.52 -83.64
C LYS A 204 -52.10 -3.73 -82.87
N ALA A 205 -51.16 -4.52 -83.40
CA ALA A 205 -49.85 -4.72 -82.78
C ALA A 205 -49.05 -3.42 -82.73
N GLN A 206 -49.04 -2.63 -83.81
CA GLN A 206 -48.38 -1.32 -83.86
C GLN A 206 -48.99 -0.31 -82.87
N LEU A 207 -50.32 -0.28 -82.75
CA LEU A 207 -51.00 0.55 -81.74
C LEU A 207 -50.60 0.14 -80.33
N LYS A 208 -50.66 -1.16 -80.06
CA LYS A 208 -50.36 -1.72 -78.74
C LYS A 208 -48.90 -1.48 -78.33
N GLU A 209 -47.94 -1.65 -79.24
CA GLU A 209 -46.51 -1.43 -78.95
C GLU A 209 -46.22 0.01 -78.51
N TYR A 210 -46.86 0.99 -79.15
CA TYR A 210 -46.73 2.40 -78.78
C TYR A 210 -47.39 2.71 -77.43
N GLU A 211 -48.60 2.18 -77.20
CA GLU A 211 -49.32 2.32 -75.92
C GLU A 211 -48.55 1.68 -74.75
N ASP A 212 -48.03 0.46 -74.95
CA ASP A 212 -47.19 -0.24 -73.98
C ASP A 212 -45.88 0.54 -73.72
N GLY A 213 -45.27 1.14 -74.75
CA GLY A 213 -44.10 2.00 -74.63
C GLY A 213 -44.36 3.25 -73.78
N LEU A 214 -45.47 3.96 -74.02
CA LEU A 214 -45.88 5.10 -73.20
C LEU A 214 -46.10 4.70 -71.73
N ALA A 215 -46.75 3.55 -71.49
CA ALA A 215 -46.96 3.04 -70.14
C ALA A 215 -45.62 2.73 -69.45
N GLN A 216 -44.66 2.12 -70.16
CA GLN A 216 -43.31 1.86 -69.66
C GLN A 216 -42.53 3.15 -69.35
N LEU A 217 -42.65 4.18 -70.19
CA LEU A 217 -42.01 5.47 -69.95
C LEU A 217 -42.54 6.15 -68.68
N GLU A 218 -43.87 6.18 -68.50
CA GLU A 218 -44.47 6.75 -67.29
C GLU A 218 -44.11 5.95 -66.03
N ALA A 219 -44.04 4.61 -66.13
CA ALA A 219 -43.54 3.77 -65.05
C ALA A 219 -42.06 4.08 -64.73
N GLY A 220 -41.21 4.24 -65.75
CA GLY A 220 -39.82 4.61 -65.60
C GLY A 220 -39.63 5.99 -64.96
N LYS A 221 -40.44 6.99 -65.34
CA LYS A 221 -40.42 8.33 -64.70
C LYS A 221 -40.76 8.24 -63.21
N LYS A 222 -41.77 7.45 -62.84
CA LYS A 222 -42.12 7.21 -61.44
C LYS A 222 -41.00 6.54 -60.67
N GLN A 223 -40.41 5.48 -61.24
CA GLN A 223 -39.27 4.80 -60.62
C GLN A 223 -38.07 5.74 -60.42
N LEU A 224 -37.82 6.63 -61.38
CA LEU A 224 -36.73 7.61 -61.26
C LEU A 224 -36.97 8.62 -60.13
N ALA A 225 -38.21 9.11 -60.01
CA ALA A 225 -38.60 10.02 -58.93
C ALA A 225 -38.53 9.33 -57.55
N GLU A 226 -38.92 8.06 -57.47
CA GLU A 226 -38.77 7.24 -56.25
C GLU A 226 -37.29 7.01 -55.90
N ALA A 227 -36.44 6.72 -56.89
CA ALA A 227 -35.01 6.56 -56.70
C ALA A 227 -34.34 7.87 -56.23
N GLU A 228 -34.73 9.02 -56.78
CA GLU A 228 -34.24 10.34 -56.35
C GLU A 228 -34.60 10.62 -54.89
N LYS A 229 -35.84 10.29 -54.48
CA LYS A 229 -36.27 10.40 -53.09
C LYS A 229 -35.47 9.45 -52.19
N ALA A 230 -35.24 8.21 -52.61
CA ALA A 230 -34.46 7.24 -51.85
C ALA A 230 -32.99 7.67 -51.68
N LEU A 231 -32.39 8.31 -52.69
CA LEU A 231 -31.05 8.90 -52.61
C LEU A 231 -30.99 10.02 -51.57
N ALA A 232 -31.93 10.97 -51.62
CA ALA A 232 -31.98 12.06 -50.65
C ALA A 232 -32.17 11.54 -49.20
N GLU A 233 -33.01 10.51 -49.01
CA GLU A 233 -33.15 9.83 -47.72
C GLU A 233 -31.86 9.12 -47.29
N GLY A 234 -31.14 8.50 -48.23
CA GLY A 234 -29.85 7.86 -47.99
C GLY A 234 -28.76 8.84 -47.58
N GLU A 235 -28.65 9.98 -48.26
CA GLU A 235 -27.74 11.07 -47.90
C GLU A 235 -28.03 11.62 -46.50
N ALA A 236 -29.31 11.85 -46.18
CA ALA A 236 -29.72 12.31 -44.86
C ALA A 236 -29.36 11.29 -43.77
N LYS A 237 -29.56 9.98 -44.02
CA LYS A 237 -29.15 8.91 -43.11
C LYS A 237 -27.63 8.86 -42.91
N LEU A 238 -26.83 9.02 -43.96
CA LEU A 238 -25.37 9.09 -43.82
C LEU A 238 -24.92 10.32 -43.03
N ALA A 239 -25.54 11.48 -43.26
CA ALA A 239 -25.24 12.69 -42.49
C ALA A 239 -25.55 12.50 -40.99
N ALA A 240 -26.68 11.85 -40.67
CA ALA A 240 -27.01 11.47 -39.29
C ALA A 240 -25.98 10.47 -38.72
N GLY A 241 -25.65 9.41 -39.47
CA GLY A 241 -24.66 8.41 -39.06
C GLY A 241 -23.27 9.00 -38.79
N ARG A 242 -22.82 9.98 -39.59
CA ARG A 242 -21.56 10.72 -39.32
C ARG A 242 -21.61 11.50 -38.01
N LYS A 243 -22.76 12.12 -37.68
CA LYS A 243 -22.95 12.82 -36.39
C LYS A 243 -22.95 11.84 -35.22
N ASP A 244 -23.62 10.71 -35.36
CA ASP A 244 -23.65 9.65 -34.34
C ASP A 244 -22.25 9.08 -34.10
N LEU A 245 -21.46 8.88 -35.16
CA LEU A 245 -20.08 8.42 -35.05
C LEU A 245 -19.19 9.45 -34.32
N ALA A 246 -19.35 10.74 -34.62
CA ALA A 246 -18.64 11.81 -33.92
C ALA A 246 -19.03 11.89 -32.43
N ALA A 247 -20.32 11.74 -32.12
CA ALA A 247 -20.80 11.64 -30.73
C ALA A 247 -20.24 10.40 -30.02
N GLY A 248 -20.12 9.26 -30.72
CA GLY A 248 -19.46 8.06 -30.23
C GLY A 248 -17.98 8.27 -29.90
N ALA A 249 -17.24 8.97 -30.77
CA ALA A 249 -15.84 9.34 -30.49
C ALA A 249 -15.72 10.25 -29.25
N ALA A 250 -16.62 11.21 -29.08
CA ALA A 250 -16.63 12.08 -27.90
C ALA A 250 -16.92 11.29 -26.61
N LYS A 251 -17.82 10.30 -26.65
CA LYS A 251 -18.08 9.40 -25.51
C LYS A 251 -16.86 8.55 -25.16
N LEU A 252 -16.13 8.07 -26.17
CA LEU A 252 -14.87 7.34 -25.96
C LEU A 252 -13.83 8.20 -25.24
N ALA A 253 -13.63 9.44 -25.70
CA ALA A 253 -12.71 10.37 -25.06
C ALA A 253 -13.13 10.70 -23.62
N ALA A 254 -14.43 10.85 -23.35
CA ALA A 254 -14.94 11.06 -22.00
C ALA A 254 -14.67 9.84 -21.09
N ALA A 255 -14.90 8.62 -21.59
CA ALA A 255 -14.61 7.39 -20.85
C ALA A 255 -13.10 7.22 -20.58
N GLU A 256 -12.24 7.64 -21.51
CA GLU A 256 -10.78 7.68 -21.30
C GLU A 256 -10.38 8.68 -20.21
N GLY A 257 -11.02 9.86 -20.17
CA GLY A 257 -10.84 10.81 -19.06
C GLY A 257 -11.27 10.22 -17.70
N GLN A 258 -12.38 9.49 -17.64
CA GLN A 258 -12.80 8.80 -16.42
C GLN A 258 -11.80 7.74 -15.95
N LEU A 259 -11.13 7.05 -16.88
CA LEU A 259 -10.08 6.10 -16.55
C LEU A 259 -8.86 6.79 -15.93
N GLU A 260 -8.47 7.94 -16.47
CA GLU A 260 -7.37 8.75 -15.93
C GLU A 260 -7.71 9.30 -14.54
N ASP A 261 -8.89 9.89 -14.38
CA ASP A 261 -9.38 10.41 -13.10
C ASP A 261 -9.46 9.31 -12.04
N GLY A 262 -10.06 8.16 -12.39
CA GLY A 262 -10.15 7.01 -11.50
C GLY A 262 -8.76 6.49 -11.10
N ARG A 263 -7.81 6.43 -12.04
CA ARG A 263 -6.42 6.01 -11.76
C ARG A 263 -5.69 6.99 -10.84
N ALA A 264 -5.88 8.29 -11.02
CA ALA A 264 -5.31 9.30 -10.13
C ALA A 264 -5.82 9.10 -8.69
N GLN A 265 -7.13 8.85 -8.53
CA GLN A 265 -7.76 8.59 -7.22
C GLN A 265 -7.25 7.28 -6.57
N LEU A 266 -7.00 6.24 -7.36
CA LEU A 266 -6.43 4.97 -6.88
C LEU A 266 -5.00 5.15 -6.32
N SER A 267 -4.16 5.92 -7.01
CA SER A 267 -2.74 6.07 -6.65
C SER A 267 -2.48 6.65 -5.25
N VAL A 268 -3.35 7.54 -4.77
CA VAL A 268 -3.25 8.11 -3.41
C VAL A 268 -3.46 7.07 -2.33
N PHE A 269 -4.36 6.11 -2.56
CA PHE A 269 -4.63 5.01 -1.64
C PHE A 269 -3.50 3.99 -1.65
N GLU A 270 -3.02 3.61 -2.85
CA GLU A 270 -1.86 2.71 -3.01
C GLU A 270 -0.62 3.25 -2.27
N GLN A 271 -0.40 4.57 -2.33
CA GLN A 271 0.70 5.21 -1.58
C GLN A 271 0.50 5.15 -0.05
N GLY A 272 -0.75 5.26 0.42
CA GLY A 272 -1.10 5.08 1.82
C GLY A 272 -0.85 3.64 2.30
N GLU A 273 -1.19 2.63 1.48
CA GLU A 273 -0.93 1.21 1.79
C GLU A 273 0.57 0.93 1.87
N LEU A 274 1.36 1.46 0.93
CA LEU A 274 2.82 1.35 0.97
C LEU A 274 3.40 1.99 2.22
N THR A 275 2.97 3.22 2.56
CA THR A 275 3.44 3.94 3.75
C THR A 275 3.12 3.18 5.04
N LEU A 276 1.92 2.61 5.13
CA LEU A 276 1.52 1.76 6.25
C LEU A 276 2.36 0.48 6.31
N ALA A 277 2.54 -0.21 5.19
CA ALA A 277 3.30 -1.46 5.14
C ALA A 277 4.78 -1.23 5.51
N ASP A 278 5.40 -0.18 4.98
CA ASP A 278 6.77 0.20 5.30
C ASP A 278 6.91 0.60 6.77
N GLY A 279 5.97 1.39 7.30
CA GLY A 279 5.90 1.73 8.72
C GLY A 279 5.77 0.48 9.60
N ALA A 280 4.89 -0.46 9.22
CA ALA A 280 4.67 -1.71 9.95
C ALA A 280 5.91 -2.62 9.93
N ARG A 281 6.58 -2.78 8.78
CA ARG A 281 7.85 -3.54 8.71
C ARG A 281 8.91 -2.94 9.63
N ALA A 282 9.06 -1.62 9.57
CA ALA A 282 10.02 -0.91 10.40
C ALA A 282 9.68 -0.97 11.91
N LEU A 283 8.42 -1.22 12.29
CA LEU A 283 8.06 -1.55 13.68
C LEU A 283 8.67 -2.89 14.08
N PHE A 284 8.50 -3.94 13.27
CA PHE A 284 9.07 -5.26 13.58
C PHE A 284 10.60 -5.22 13.61
N GLU A 285 11.26 -4.49 12.71
CA GLU A 285 12.71 -4.30 12.77
C GLU A 285 13.16 -3.59 14.06
N GLY A 286 12.46 -2.53 14.45
CA GLY A 286 12.83 -1.68 15.60
C GLY A 286 12.42 -2.23 16.98
N MET A 287 11.50 -3.17 17.05
CA MET A 287 10.88 -3.63 18.31
C MET A 287 11.33 -5.04 18.71
N GLN A 288 12.64 -5.25 18.84
CA GLN A 288 13.17 -6.55 19.25
C GLN A 288 12.79 -6.90 20.71
N PRO A 289 12.32 -8.14 20.97
CA PRO A 289 12.05 -8.68 22.32
C PRO A 289 13.18 -8.52 23.34
N CYS A 290 12.82 -8.57 24.63
CA CYS A 290 13.76 -8.41 25.75
C CYS A 290 13.91 -9.71 26.55
N PHE A 291 15.15 -10.12 26.86
CA PHE A 291 15.42 -11.40 27.52
C PHE A 291 16.31 -11.28 28.76
N SER A 292 15.94 -12.02 29.79
CA SER A 292 16.78 -12.20 30.99
C SER A 292 17.98 -13.14 30.81
N TYR A 293 19.00 -12.92 31.66
CA TYR A 293 20.30 -13.58 31.63
C TYR A 293 20.30 -15.06 32.00
N TYR A 294 19.55 -15.48 33.02
CA TYR A 294 19.49 -16.89 33.40
C TYR A 294 18.16 -17.49 32.95
N GLY A 295 18.25 -18.45 32.03
CA GLY A 295 17.10 -19.20 31.54
C GLY A 295 16.40 -18.60 30.33
N GLY A 296 16.75 -17.37 29.93
CA GLY A 296 16.17 -16.72 28.74
C GLY A 296 14.67 -16.54 28.89
N GLU A 297 14.21 -16.19 30.09
CA GLU A 297 12.81 -15.84 30.31
C GLU A 297 12.59 -14.40 29.84
N GLU A 298 11.54 -14.23 29.06
CA GLU A 298 11.04 -12.94 28.60
C GLU A 298 10.41 -12.18 29.78
N THR A 299 10.76 -10.90 29.95
CA THR A 299 10.25 -10.07 31.05
C THR A 299 9.07 -9.21 30.64
N VAL A 300 9.04 -8.83 29.36
CA VAL A 300 7.97 -8.07 28.73
C VAL A 300 7.57 -8.84 27.50
N LYS A 301 6.26 -9.08 27.34
CA LYS A 301 5.74 -9.75 26.15
C LYS A 301 6.20 -9.05 24.89
N SER A 302 6.63 -9.82 23.90
CA SER A 302 7.04 -9.31 22.60
C SER A 302 5.86 -8.76 21.82
N LEU A 303 6.13 -7.91 20.82
CA LEU A 303 5.09 -7.45 19.90
C LEU A 303 4.35 -8.64 19.24
N PRO A 304 5.03 -9.69 18.73
CA PRO A 304 4.37 -10.91 18.29
C PRO A 304 3.44 -11.57 19.29
N GLU A 305 3.79 -11.60 20.58
CA GLU A 305 2.90 -12.15 21.63
C GLU A 305 1.66 -11.29 21.84
N TYR A 306 1.81 -9.96 21.91
CA TYR A 306 0.67 -9.04 21.97
C TYR A 306 -0.27 -9.24 20.78
N LEU A 307 0.28 -9.37 19.57
CA LEU A 307 -0.48 -9.56 18.34
C LEU A 307 -1.12 -10.95 18.27
N ALA A 308 -0.42 -12.00 18.72
CA ALA A 308 -0.95 -13.35 18.75
C ALA A 308 -2.13 -13.47 19.71
N GLU A 309 -2.06 -12.85 20.89
CA GLU A 309 -3.17 -12.82 21.85
C GLU A 309 -4.38 -12.04 21.30
N ASP A 310 -4.14 -10.86 20.71
CA ASP A 310 -5.23 -9.96 20.26
C ASP A 310 -5.88 -10.43 18.95
N PHE A 311 -5.08 -10.94 18.00
CA PHE A 311 -5.55 -11.41 16.70
C PHE A 311 -5.75 -12.93 16.60
N GLY A 312 -5.44 -13.68 17.66
CA GLY A 312 -5.58 -15.14 17.69
C GLY A 312 -4.59 -15.86 16.76
N LEU A 313 -3.36 -15.36 16.66
CA LEU A 313 -2.32 -15.94 15.80
C LEU A 313 -1.52 -17.00 16.57
N GLU A 314 -0.95 -17.96 15.85
CA GLU A 314 0.01 -18.90 16.42
C GLU A 314 1.41 -18.26 16.42
N ILE A 315 2.07 -18.31 17.57
CA ILE A 315 3.46 -17.84 17.70
C ILE A 315 4.38 -18.95 17.20
N PRO A 316 5.37 -18.65 16.34
CA PRO A 316 6.34 -19.64 15.90
C PRO A 316 7.12 -20.25 17.08
N ASP A 317 7.21 -21.58 17.13
CA ASP A 317 7.89 -22.33 18.21
C ASP A 317 9.39 -21.97 18.36
N ASN A 318 10.01 -21.49 17.28
CA ASN A 318 11.42 -21.12 17.20
C ASN A 318 11.65 -19.60 17.10
N LEU A 319 10.64 -18.79 17.42
CA LEU A 319 10.78 -17.32 17.47
C LEU A 319 11.89 -16.90 18.44
N ILE A 320 11.97 -17.58 19.59
CA ILE A 320 13.02 -17.39 20.59
C ILE A 320 13.94 -18.62 20.64
N VAL A 321 15.22 -18.40 20.41
CA VAL A 321 16.25 -19.45 20.37
C VAL A 321 17.15 -19.34 21.60
N LYS A 322 17.34 -20.46 22.29
CA LYS A 322 18.20 -20.57 23.49
C LYS A 322 19.46 -21.36 23.17
N GLU A 323 20.60 -20.69 23.07
CA GLU A 323 21.91 -21.28 22.77
C GLU A 323 22.95 -20.90 23.81
N ASN A 324 23.69 -21.89 24.33
CA ASN A 324 24.75 -21.66 25.32
C ASN A 324 24.31 -20.86 26.56
N GLY A 325 23.04 -21.00 26.96
CA GLY A 325 22.45 -20.24 28.06
C GLY A 325 22.07 -18.80 27.72
N LYS A 326 22.14 -18.40 26.45
CA LYS A 326 21.68 -17.10 25.94
C LYS A 326 20.39 -17.25 25.14
N ALA A 327 19.38 -16.41 25.40
CA ALA A 327 18.23 -16.27 24.53
C ALA A 327 18.47 -15.16 23.50
N HIS A 328 18.04 -15.39 22.26
CA HIS A 328 17.98 -14.39 21.21
C HIS A 328 16.75 -14.63 20.35
N VAL A 329 16.34 -13.59 19.63
CA VAL A 329 15.30 -13.68 18.61
C VAL A 329 15.87 -14.38 17.40
N ASN A 330 15.11 -15.29 16.80
CA ASN A 330 15.37 -15.71 15.44
C ASN A 330 14.87 -14.61 14.49
N GLU A 331 15.79 -13.77 14.00
CA GLU A 331 15.48 -12.60 13.18
C GLU A 331 14.66 -12.96 11.93
N GLU A 332 15.03 -14.04 11.23
CA GLU A 332 14.31 -14.52 10.03
C GLU A 332 12.85 -14.86 10.36
N VAL A 333 12.62 -15.61 11.45
CA VAL A 333 11.26 -16.01 11.87
C VAL A 333 10.45 -14.81 12.36
N TYR A 334 11.12 -13.83 12.99
CA TYR A 334 10.49 -12.62 13.47
C TYR A 334 10.03 -11.72 12.31
N GLU A 335 10.87 -11.55 11.29
CA GLU A 335 10.53 -10.85 10.05
C GLU A 335 9.40 -11.56 9.30
N GLU A 336 9.47 -12.89 9.16
CA GLU A 336 8.41 -13.70 8.54
C GLU A 336 7.06 -13.54 9.28
N PHE A 337 7.07 -13.50 10.62
CA PHE A 337 5.87 -13.22 11.39
C PHE A 337 5.33 -11.81 11.13
N GLY A 338 6.21 -10.82 11.05
CA GLY A 338 5.84 -9.45 10.69
C GLY A 338 5.16 -9.35 9.32
N GLU A 339 5.74 -9.96 8.29
CA GLU A 339 5.14 -10.05 6.95
C GLU A 339 3.80 -10.77 6.97
N TYR A 340 3.69 -11.86 7.74
CA TYR A 340 2.44 -12.58 7.91
C TYR A 340 1.35 -11.69 8.53
N VAL A 341 1.67 -10.92 9.57
CA VAL A 341 0.73 -9.97 10.18
C VAL A 341 0.28 -8.94 9.15
N ILE A 342 1.23 -8.29 8.46
CA ILE A 342 0.94 -7.25 7.46
C ILE A 342 0.05 -7.79 6.33
N ALA A 343 0.33 -8.99 5.82
CA ALA A 343 -0.45 -9.63 4.77
C ALA A 343 -1.89 -9.99 5.21
N ASN A 344 -2.15 -10.08 6.52
CA ASN A 344 -3.46 -10.43 7.09
C ASN A 344 -4.23 -9.20 7.65
N MET A 345 -3.79 -7.98 7.33
CA MET A 345 -4.46 -6.73 7.71
C MET A 345 -5.72 -6.40 6.87
N TYR A 346 -6.19 -7.30 6.02
CA TYR A 346 -7.36 -7.09 5.17
C TYR A 346 -8.67 -7.54 5.85
N LYS A 347 -9.78 -6.89 5.48
CA LYS A 347 -11.13 -7.29 5.89
C LYS A 347 -11.43 -8.67 5.31
N VAL A 348 -12.04 -9.55 6.09
CA VAL A 348 -12.47 -10.89 5.66
C VAL A 348 -13.97 -11.06 5.87
N ASP A 349 -14.61 -11.84 5.00
CA ASP A 349 -16.02 -12.21 5.11
C ASP A 349 -16.25 -13.36 6.10
N GLU A 350 -17.51 -13.78 6.24
CA GLU A 350 -17.91 -14.88 7.15
C GLU A 350 -17.20 -16.22 6.83
N ASN A 351 -16.65 -16.38 5.62
CA ASN A 351 -15.93 -17.57 5.18
C ASN A 351 -14.41 -17.41 5.24
N GLY A 352 -13.91 -16.29 5.79
CA GLY A 352 -12.49 -15.96 5.85
C GLY A 352 -11.88 -15.52 4.51
N GLN A 353 -12.69 -15.20 3.52
CA GLN A 353 -12.19 -14.69 2.23
C GLN A 353 -12.05 -13.16 2.29
N PRO A 354 -11.05 -12.56 1.62
CA PRO A 354 -10.90 -11.11 1.58
C PRO A 354 -12.17 -10.41 1.09
N VAL A 355 -12.62 -9.38 1.81
CA VAL A 355 -13.74 -8.54 1.39
C VAL A 355 -13.25 -7.69 0.22
N VAL A 356 -13.80 -7.96 -0.96
CA VAL A 356 -13.45 -7.27 -2.20
C VAL A 356 -14.55 -6.27 -2.56
N LYS A 357 -14.20 -5.01 -2.77
CA LYS A 357 -15.12 -3.98 -3.26
C LYS A 357 -14.66 -3.49 -4.62
N ASN A 358 -15.55 -3.64 -5.62
CA ASN A 358 -15.27 -3.28 -7.01
C ASN A 358 -13.97 -3.92 -7.58
N GLY A 359 -13.65 -5.15 -7.17
CA GLY A 359 -12.48 -5.90 -7.65
C GLY A 359 -11.20 -5.74 -6.83
N PHE A 360 -11.19 -4.88 -5.80
CA PHE A 360 -10.02 -4.66 -4.95
C PHE A 360 -10.26 -5.09 -3.49
N PRO A 361 -9.28 -5.74 -2.83
CA PRO A 361 -9.39 -6.14 -1.43
C PRO A 361 -9.39 -4.91 -0.52
N MET A 362 -10.24 -4.94 0.50
CA MET A 362 -10.40 -3.82 1.44
C MET A 362 -9.52 -4.03 2.66
N LEU A 363 -8.66 -3.06 2.97
CA LEU A 363 -7.88 -3.06 4.20
C LEU A 363 -8.79 -2.89 5.44
N ASP A 364 -8.41 -3.53 6.55
CA ASP A 364 -9.08 -3.42 7.84
C ASP A 364 -8.38 -2.36 8.70
N LEU A 365 -8.80 -1.11 8.53
CA LEU A 365 -8.18 0.04 9.23
C LEU A 365 -8.27 -0.07 10.76
N ASP A 366 -9.30 -0.74 11.28
CA ASP A 366 -9.43 -0.97 12.73
C ASP A 366 -8.34 -1.95 13.21
N LYS A 367 -8.09 -3.04 12.47
CA LYS A 367 -6.97 -3.94 12.75
C LYS A 367 -5.61 -3.26 12.59
N CYS A 368 -5.43 -2.44 11.56
CA CYS A 368 -4.19 -1.68 11.37
C CYS A 368 -3.95 -0.70 12.52
N THR A 369 -5.00 0.00 12.97
CA THR A 369 -4.93 0.88 14.14
C THR A 369 -4.55 0.07 15.37
N ARG A 370 -5.20 -1.08 15.58
CA ARG A 370 -4.94 -1.98 16.70
C ARG A 370 -3.50 -2.50 16.73
N LEU A 371 -2.91 -2.82 15.58
CA LEU A 371 -1.48 -3.14 15.45
C LEU A 371 -0.61 -2.02 16.03
N THR A 372 -0.88 -0.76 15.67
CA THR A 372 -0.10 0.39 16.19
C THR A 372 -0.34 0.64 17.69
N GLU A 373 -1.54 0.38 18.20
CA GLU A 373 -1.83 0.48 19.63
C GLU A 373 -1.05 -0.57 20.44
N LEU A 374 -1.00 -1.81 19.96
CA LEU A 374 -0.26 -2.89 20.60
C LEU A 374 1.26 -2.64 20.53
N ALA A 375 1.73 -2.06 19.43
CA ALA A 375 3.12 -1.63 19.29
C ALA A 375 3.50 -0.51 20.29
N GLU A 376 2.63 0.49 20.49
CA GLU A 376 2.86 1.51 21.53
C GLU A 376 2.78 0.89 22.94
N GLN A 377 1.83 -0.01 23.18
CA GLN A 377 1.70 -0.69 24.48
C GLN A 377 2.96 -1.50 24.81
N TYR A 378 3.52 -2.21 23.83
CA TYR A 378 4.80 -2.89 23.96
C TYR A 378 5.92 -1.94 24.40
N LEU A 379 6.03 -0.76 23.77
CA LEU A 379 7.05 0.23 24.15
C LEU A 379 6.85 0.76 25.57
N VAL A 380 5.59 1.03 25.97
CA VAL A 380 5.26 1.48 27.33
C VAL A 380 5.67 0.43 28.36
N ASP A 381 5.37 -0.84 28.11
CA ASP A 381 5.70 -1.93 29.04
C ASP A 381 7.22 -2.17 29.09
N GLN A 382 7.91 -2.08 27.95
CA GLN A 382 9.36 -2.16 27.85
C GLN A 382 10.04 -1.04 28.65
N GLU A 383 9.60 0.21 28.48
CA GLU A 383 10.16 1.35 29.22
C GLU A 383 9.89 1.26 30.72
N ALA A 384 8.71 0.79 31.12
CA ALA A 384 8.37 0.57 32.52
C ALA A 384 9.27 -0.50 33.16
N ASP A 385 9.51 -1.61 32.45
CA ASP A 385 10.41 -2.68 32.89
C ASP A 385 11.85 -2.18 33.01
N ILE A 386 12.38 -1.52 31.98
CA ILE A 386 13.72 -0.89 31.99
C ILE A 386 13.84 0.08 33.16
N LYS A 387 12.87 0.98 33.35
CA LYS A 387 12.89 1.96 34.45
C LYS A 387 12.95 1.23 35.79
N SER A 388 12.08 0.25 36.01
CA SER A 388 12.03 -0.51 37.26
C SER A 388 13.35 -1.24 37.56
N GLU A 389 13.97 -1.80 36.53
CA GLU A 389 15.23 -2.55 36.60
C GLU A 389 16.41 -1.61 36.91
N VAL A 390 16.56 -0.54 36.12
CA VAL A 390 17.65 0.44 36.23
C VAL A 390 17.69 1.08 37.61
N PHE A 391 16.54 1.48 38.17
CA PHE A 391 16.48 2.12 39.49
C PHE A 391 16.92 1.19 40.62
N VAL A 392 16.46 -0.07 40.61
CA VAL A 392 16.85 -1.06 41.61
C VAL A 392 18.36 -1.32 41.53
N ARG A 393 18.90 -1.41 40.32
CA ARG A 393 20.31 -1.71 40.08
C ARG A 393 21.25 -0.58 40.51
N VAL A 394 20.93 0.66 40.17
CA VAL A 394 21.69 1.83 40.65
C VAL A 394 21.66 1.89 42.18
N GLY A 395 20.50 1.67 42.81
CA GLY A 395 20.38 1.63 44.27
C GLY A 395 21.29 0.56 44.92
N MET A 396 21.36 -0.64 44.33
CA MET A 396 22.26 -1.70 44.80
C MET A 396 23.74 -1.35 44.64
N TYR A 397 24.13 -0.75 43.51
CA TYR A 397 25.51 -0.29 43.31
C TYR A 397 25.93 0.75 44.35
N VAL A 398 25.03 1.70 44.66
CA VAL A 398 25.26 2.70 45.71
C VAL A 398 25.40 2.03 47.08
N ALA A 399 24.51 1.09 47.41
CA ALA A 399 24.57 0.37 48.68
C ALA A 399 25.86 -0.46 48.84
N LEU A 400 26.32 -1.13 47.77
CA LEU A 400 27.59 -1.85 47.78
C LEU A 400 28.78 -0.89 47.92
N ALA A 401 28.75 0.26 47.24
CA ALA A 401 29.80 1.27 47.36
C ALA A 401 29.92 1.80 48.80
N VAL A 402 28.79 2.05 49.47
CA VAL A 402 28.76 2.41 50.90
C VAL A 402 29.34 1.28 51.76
N ALA A 403 28.95 0.03 51.53
CA ALA A 403 29.50 -1.12 52.25
C ALA A 403 31.02 -1.24 52.06
N ALA A 404 31.52 -1.00 50.85
CA ALA A 404 32.94 -1.02 50.52
C ALA A 404 33.71 0.11 51.21
N ILE A 405 33.20 1.34 51.22
CA ILE A 405 33.84 2.47 51.91
C ILE A 405 33.96 2.18 53.41
N LEU A 406 32.89 1.69 54.04
CA LEU A 406 32.91 1.30 55.45
C LEU A 406 33.89 0.16 55.72
N GLY A 407 33.99 -0.80 54.80
CA GLY A 407 34.94 -1.90 54.86
C GLY A 407 36.40 -1.45 54.77
N ILE A 408 36.72 -0.48 53.88
CA ILE A 408 38.06 0.13 53.78
C ILE A 408 38.42 0.81 55.10
N ILE A 409 37.53 1.62 55.65
CA ILE A 409 37.76 2.31 56.93
C ILE A 409 37.99 1.30 58.06
N ALA A 410 37.17 0.24 58.12
CA ALA A 410 37.32 -0.85 59.10
C ALA A 410 38.67 -1.58 58.94
N GLY A 411 39.09 -1.86 57.70
CA GLY A 411 40.38 -2.46 57.39
C GLY A 411 41.55 -1.59 57.85
N ILE A 412 41.51 -0.28 57.59
CA ILE A 412 42.55 0.67 58.04
C ILE A 412 42.66 0.64 59.56
N PHE A 413 41.54 0.71 60.29
CA PHE A 413 41.54 0.60 61.75
C PHE A 413 42.08 -0.76 62.24
N GLY A 414 41.79 -1.85 61.53
CA GLY A 414 42.33 -3.17 61.82
C GLY A 414 43.86 -3.24 61.67
N ILE A 415 44.43 -2.64 60.62
CA ILE A 415 45.89 -2.52 60.43
C ILE A 415 46.50 -1.69 61.56
N VAL A 416 45.93 -0.51 61.84
CA VAL A 416 46.41 0.38 62.91
C VAL A 416 46.38 -0.36 64.26
N ALA A 417 45.32 -1.11 64.56
CA ALA A 417 45.22 -1.91 65.78
C ALA A 417 46.22 -3.08 65.82
N ALA A 418 46.53 -3.72 64.69
CA ALA A 418 47.52 -4.78 64.60
C ALA A 418 48.94 -4.26 64.91
N VAL A 419 49.28 -3.06 64.42
CA VAL A 419 50.59 -2.42 64.61
C VAL A 419 50.72 -1.81 66.01
N SER A 420 49.75 -0.98 66.41
CA SER A 420 49.78 -0.23 67.68
C SER A 420 49.35 -1.04 68.91
N GLY A 421 48.64 -2.15 68.72
CA GLY A 421 48.00 -2.89 69.80
C GLY A 421 46.71 -2.26 70.35
N SER A 422 46.14 -1.26 69.65
CA SER A 422 44.90 -0.57 70.04
C SER A 422 43.69 -1.50 70.12
N LYS A 423 42.73 -1.16 70.99
CA LYS A 423 41.42 -1.85 71.13
C LYS A 423 40.44 -1.51 70.00
N ARG A 424 40.71 -0.44 69.25
CA ARG A 424 39.86 0.08 68.17
C ARG A 424 40.17 -0.65 66.87
N THR A 425 39.74 -1.92 66.79
CA THR A 425 40.01 -2.84 65.67
C THR A 425 39.08 -2.64 64.46
N GLY A 426 38.32 -1.54 64.40
CA GLY A 426 37.35 -1.30 63.31
C GLY A 426 36.10 -2.20 63.34
N LYS A 427 35.95 -3.07 64.35
CA LYS A 427 34.92 -4.13 64.43
C LYS A 427 33.48 -3.68 64.18
N THR A 428 33.10 -2.49 64.66
CA THR A 428 31.73 -1.96 64.49
C THR A 428 31.45 -1.62 63.02
N LEU A 429 32.38 -0.90 62.37
CA LEU A 429 32.26 -0.54 60.95
C LEU A 429 32.38 -1.78 60.06
N GLY A 430 33.25 -2.73 60.42
CA GLY A 430 33.35 -4.02 59.72
C GLY A 430 32.06 -4.82 59.81
N LEU A 431 31.37 -4.81 60.96
CA LEU A 431 30.09 -5.50 61.14
C LEU A 431 28.99 -4.84 60.30
N ILE A 432 28.93 -3.50 60.29
CA ILE A 432 27.98 -2.75 59.45
C ILE A 432 28.23 -3.03 57.97
N SER A 433 29.49 -2.99 57.53
CA SER A 433 29.89 -3.33 56.15
C SER A 433 29.45 -4.76 55.78
N ALA A 434 29.68 -5.75 56.66
CA ALA A 434 29.24 -7.12 56.44
C ALA A 434 27.71 -7.26 56.34
N ILE A 435 26.97 -6.60 57.24
CA ILE A 435 25.50 -6.62 57.23
C ILE A 435 24.97 -5.98 55.94
N LEU A 436 25.51 -4.83 55.53
CA LEU A 436 25.10 -4.16 54.29
C LEU A 436 25.43 -5.02 53.06
N ALA A 437 26.62 -5.62 53.00
CA ALA A 437 27.00 -6.49 51.89
C ALA A 437 26.08 -7.72 51.77
N ILE A 438 25.72 -8.34 52.90
CA ILE A 438 24.77 -9.46 52.93
C ILE A 438 23.37 -8.98 52.56
N ALA A 439 22.93 -7.81 53.05
CA ALA A 439 21.64 -7.25 52.70
C ALA A 439 21.54 -6.99 51.19
N VAL A 440 22.58 -6.41 50.57
CA VAL A 440 22.65 -6.23 49.11
C VAL A 440 22.63 -7.58 48.39
N LEU A 441 23.35 -8.59 48.88
CA LEU A 441 23.34 -9.94 48.30
C LEU A 441 21.94 -10.59 48.37
N VAL A 442 21.29 -10.53 49.53
CA VAL A 442 19.95 -11.11 49.74
C VAL A 442 18.90 -10.37 48.93
N THR A 443 18.93 -9.04 48.92
CA THR A 443 18.06 -8.23 48.05
C THR A 443 18.26 -8.63 46.60
N GLY A 444 19.51 -8.74 46.13
CA GLY A 444 19.80 -9.19 44.77
C GLY A 444 19.30 -10.59 44.44
N LEU A 445 19.30 -11.52 45.40
CA LEU A 445 18.73 -12.86 45.21
C LEU A 445 17.20 -12.83 45.14
N VAL A 446 16.55 -12.03 45.98
CA VAL A 446 15.09 -11.92 46.04
C VAL A 446 14.52 -11.17 44.82
N THR A 447 15.21 -10.12 44.36
CA THR A 447 14.79 -9.33 43.20
C THR A 447 15.28 -9.92 41.88
N LYS A 448 15.79 -11.16 41.88
CA LYS A 448 16.39 -11.82 40.70
C LYS A 448 17.43 -10.95 39.96
N PHE A 449 18.16 -10.12 40.70
CA PHE A 449 19.15 -9.18 40.16
C PHE A 449 20.33 -9.85 39.43
N HIS A 450 20.62 -11.10 39.83
CA HIS A 450 21.60 -11.94 39.16
C HIS A 450 21.18 -12.30 37.73
N ASP A 451 19.89 -12.19 37.41
CA ASP A 451 19.31 -12.40 36.09
C ASP A 451 19.21 -11.03 35.42
N TYR A 452 20.32 -10.60 34.83
CA TYR A 452 20.35 -9.32 34.11
C TYR A 452 19.33 -9.36 32.95
N VAL A 453 18.34 -8.47 32.97
CA VAL A 453 17.22 -8.45 31.99
C VAL A 453 17.63 -7.88 30.63
N TYR A 454 18.70 -7.08 30.59
CA TYR A 454 19.16 -6.39 29.40
C TYR A 454 20.66 -6.59 29.15
N THR A 455 21.02 -7.05 27.95
CA THR A 455 22.42 -7.12 27.55
C THR A 455 22.95 -5.74 27.20
N ILE A 456 24.26 -5.51 27.39
CA ILE A 456 24.94 -4.38 26.75
C ILE A 456 25.18 -4.74 25.29
N ARG A 457 25.04 -3.74 24.40
CA ARG A 457 25.45 -3.86 23.00
C ARG A 457 26.89 -3.49 22.85
N VAL A 458 27.66 -4.37 22.22
CA VAL A 458 29.05 -4.11 21.88
C VAL A 458 29.38 -4.45 20.44
N ASP A 459 30.38 -3.79 19.88
CA ASP A 459 30.97 -4.13 18.59
C ASP A 459 31.84 -5.41 18.69
N SER A 460 32.40 -5.85 17.56
CA SER A 460 33.31 -7.01 17.51
C SER A 460 34.60 -6.84 18.34
N ALA A 461 34.93 -5.63 18.76
CA ALA A 461 36.06 -5.31 19.62
C ALA A 461 35.67 -5.16 21.10
N GLY A 462 34.38 -5.30 21.45
CA GLY A 462 33.87 -5.16 22.80
C GLY A 462 33.59 -3.72 23.24
N ASN A 463 33.56 -2.75 22.31
CA ASN A 463 33.20 -1.37 22.62
C ASN A 463 31.68 -1.20 22.61
N TYR A 464 31.15 -0.41 23.55
CA TYR A 464 29.73 -0.13 23.62
C TYR A 464 29.18 0.57 22.36
N VAL A 465 27.97 0.16 21.96
CA VAL A 465 27.23 0.70 20.81
C VAL A 465 25.89 1.24 21.29
N GLY A 466 25.73 2.56 21.28
CA GLY A 466 24.49 3.25 21.67
C GLY A 466 23.52 3.51 20.52
N GLU A 467 23.97 3.33 19.27
CA GLU A 467 23.13 3.53 18.10
C GLU A 467 22.14 2.37 17.89
N THR A 468 20.96 2.68 17.37
CA THR A 468 19.91 1.69 17.06
C THR A 468 20.44 0.63 16.10
N ALA A 469 20.12 -0.64 16.33
CA ALA A 469 20.61 -1.75 15.50
C ALA A 469 20.27 -1.57 14.01
N ALA A 470 19.10 -0.99 13.70
CA ALA A 470 18.66 -0.68 12.34
C ALA A 470 19.56 0.32 11.57
N LYS A 471 20.46 1.04 12.27
CA LYS A 471 21.39 2.02 11.66
C LYS A 471 22.83 1.48 11.54
N LEU A 472 23.09 0.29 12.06
CA LEU A 472 24.43 -0.31 12.06
C LEU A 472 24.67 -1.12 10.78
N ASP A 473 25.89 -1.09 10.29
CA ASP A 473 26.37 -1.96 9.20
C ASP A 473 26.85 -3.34 9.70
N PHE A 474 26.72 -3.59 11.01
CA PHE A 474 27.03 -4.86 11.66
C PHE A 474 25.96 -5.22 12.70
N ALA A 475 25.78 -6.51 12.96
CA ALA A 475 24.95 -6.98 14.06
C ALA A 475 25.70 -6.80 15.40
N PRO A 476 25.20 -5.98 16.35
CA PRO A 476 25.86 -5.77 17.63
C PRO A 476 25.79 -7.04 18.48
N ILE A 477 26.88 -7.33 19.19
CA ILE A 477 26.97 -8.49 20.07
C ILE A 477 26.30 -8.14 21.39
N GLN A 478 25.40 -9.00 21.84
CA GLN A 478 24.74 -8.88 23.14
C GLN A 478 25.57 -9.57 24.22
N GLU A 479 26.11 -8.78 25.14
CA GLU A 479 26.88 -9.26 26.28
C GLU A 479 26.13 -9.04 27.60
N TYR A 480 26.20 -10.05 28.47
CA TYR A 480 25.53 -9.99 29.76
C TYR A 480 26.31 -9.16 30.76
N SER A 481 25.70 -8.08 31.24
CA SER A 481 26.23 -7.26 32.32
C SER A 481 25.94 -7.90 33.70
N GLY A 482 26.62 -7.43 34.75
CA GLY A 482 26.31 -7.74 36.15
C GLY A 482 26.99 -8.97 36.78
N SER A 483 27.62 -9.84 35.99
CA SER A 483 28.44 -10.95 36.51
C SER A 483 29.59 -10.47 37.40
N LEU A 484 30.20 -9.35 37.03
CA LEU A 484 31.24 -8.68 37.79
C LEU A 484 30.72 -8.16 39.13
N HIS A 485 29.51 -7.61 39.15
CA HIS A 485 28.88 -7.09 40.37
C HIS A 485 28.56 -8.20 41.35
N LEU A 486 27.94 -9.29 40.90
CA LEU A 486 27.63 -10.45 41.75
C LEU A 486 28.91 -11.01 42.37
N THR A 487 29.96 -11.16 41.55
CA THR A 487 31.28 -11.62 42.02
C THR A 487 31.83 -10.68 43.10
N ALA A 488 31.74 -9.37 42.89
CA ALA A 488 32.22 -8.38 43.83
C ALA A 488 31.45 -8.38 45.15
N ILE A 489 30.13 -8.52 45.13
CA ILE A 489 29.30 -8.65 46.34
C ILE A 489 29.72 -9.89 47.13
N CYS A 490 29.86 -11.04 46.47
CA CYS A 490 30.26 -12.30 47.11
C CYS A 490 31.65 -12.20 47.76
N VAL A 491 32.62 -11.63 47.04
CA VAL A 491 33.99 -11.42 47.55
C VAL A 491 33.98 -10.47 48.74
N LEU A 492 33.23 -9.36 48.66
CA LEU A 492 33.15 -8.36 49.72
C LEU A 492 32.44 -8.90 50.96
N ALA A 493 31.31 -9.58 50.80
CA ALA A 493 30.59 -10.21 51.91
C ALA A 493 31.47 -11.23 52.64
N GLY A 494 32.17 -12.10 51.90
CA GLY A 494 33.11 -13.07 52.46
C GLY A 494 34.26 -12.40 53.22
N ALA A 495 34.89 -11.39 52.62
CA ALA A 495 36.00 -10.66 53.23
C ALA A 495 35.55 -9.87 54.48
N ALA A 496 34.37 -9.25 54.45
CA ALA A 496 33.82 -8.50 55.57
C ALA A 496 33.50 -9.40 56.76
N ILE A 497 32.88 -10.57 56.54
CA ILE A 497 32.61 -11.57 57.58
C ILE A 497 33.92 -12.03 58.24
N LEU A 498 34.93 -12.39 57.43
CA LEU A 498 36.24 -12.80 57.94
C LEU A 498 36.90 -11.66 58.75
N GLY A 499 36.88 -10.44 58.23
CA GLY A 499 37.39 -9.25 58.92
C GLY A 499 36.74 -9.03 60.29
N VAL A 500 35.42 -9.19 60.38
CA VAL A 500 34.66 -9.09 61.64
C VAL A 500 35.10 -10.15 62.65
N ILE A 501 35.13 -11.43 62.24
CA ILE A 501 35.51 -12.55 63.11
C ILE A 501 36.90 -12.30 63.73
N PHE A 502 37.88 -11.91 62.91
CA PHE A 502 39.24 -11.67 63.40
C PHE A 502 39.36 -10.38 64.22
N ALA A 503 38.59 -9.34 63.91
CA ALA A 503 38.55 -8.12 64.72
C ALA A 503 38.00 -8.39 66.13
N PHE A 504 37.04 -9.31 66.29
CA PHE A 504 36.54 -9.78 67.59
C PHE A 504 37.59 -10.62 68.33
N ILE A 505 38.25 -11.56 67.66
CA ILE A 505 39.33 -12.38 68.25
C ILE A 505 40.48 -11.49 68.75
N ALA A 506 40.89 -10.49 67.96
CA ALA A 506 41.95 -9.56 68.32
C ALA A 506 41.53 -8.62 69.47
N SER A 507 40.30 -8.11 69.46
CA SER A 507 39.77 -7.27 70.55
C SER A 507 39.71 -8.04 71.87
N LYS A 508 39.30 -9.31 71.85
CA LYS A 508 39.34 -10.19 73.02
C LYS A 508 40.78 -10.42 73.50
N ALA A 509 41.70 -10.75 72.59
CA ALA A 509 43.10 -10.95 72.95
C ALA A 509 43.78 -9.68 73.50
N ALA A 510 43.41 -8.48 73.01
CA ALA A 510 43.89 -7.21 73.56
C ALA A 510 43.36 -6.97 74.98
N LYS A 511 42.08 -7.27 75.22
CA LYS A 511 41.47 -7.19 76.56
C LYS A 511 42.10 -8.20 77.53
N ASP A 512 42.34 -9.43 77.09
CA ASP A 512 42.98 -10.47 77.91
C ASP A 512 44.44 -10.08 78.25
N LYS A 513 45.16 -9.47 77.29
CA LYS A 513 46.54 -8.99 77.51
C LYS A 513 46.59 -7.82 78.50
N GLU A 514 45.67 -6.88 78.41
CA GLU A 514 45.56 -5.77 79.36
C GLU A 514 45.10 -6.25 80.73
N ALA A 515 44.16 -7.20 80.81
CA ALA A 515 43.78 -7.82 82.09
C ALA A 515 44.97 -8.56 82.73
N ALA A 516 45.82 -9.20 81.93
CA ALA A 516 47.07 -9.80 82.41
C ALA A 516 48.12 -8.74 82.83
N LEU A 517 48.23 -7.62 82.10
CA LEU A 517 49.11 -6.50 82.44
C LEU A 517 48.61 -5.73 83.68
N ALA A 518 47.31 -5.55 83.84
CA ALA A 518 46.68 -4.93 84.99
C ALA A 518 46.73 -5.85 86.21
N ALA A 519 46.61 -7.17 86.03
CA ALA A 519 46.86 -8.15 87.09
C ALA A 519 48.34 -8.16 87.50
N ALA A 520 49.27 -7.96 86.56
CA ALA A 520 50.71 -7.80 86.86
C ALA A 520 51.04 -6.43 87.49
N ALA A 521 50.29 -5.37 87.16
CA ALA A 521 50.41 -4.05 87.78
C ALA A 521 49.72 -3.96 89.15
N ALA A 522 48.76 -4.84 89.45
CA ALA A 522 48.15 -4.92 90.79
C ALA A 522 49.11 -5.52 91.86
N GLU A 523 50.29 -6.03 91.45
CA GLU A 523 51.38 -6.41 92.36
C GLU A 523 52.43 -5.29 92.54
N ASP A 524 52.30 -4.13 91.89
CA ASP A 524 53.19 -2.99 92.07
C ASP A 524 52.43 -1.67 91.79
N ASN A 525 52.08 -0.95 92.86
CA ASN A 525 51.41 0.35 92.80
C ASN A 525 52.28 1.38 92.04
N ASP A 526 51.74 2.01 90.98
CA ASP A 526 51.56 3.47 90.94
C ASP A 526 50.76 3.94 89.71
N ASP A 527 50.13 5.10 89.90
CA ASP A 527 49.10 5.73 89.07
C ASP A 527 49.55 6.38 87.74
N ASP A 528 48.51 6.64 86.92
CA ASP A 528 48.36 7.66 85.87
C ASP A 528 48.86 7.43 84.42
N VAL A 529 47.91 7.47 83.47
CA VAL A 529 47.71 8.56 82.48
C VAL A 529 46.57 8.20 81.49
N TYR A 530 45.53 9.05 81.46
CA TYR A 530 44.45 9.15 80.47
C TYR A 530 44.53 10.62 79.97
N THR A 531 44.76 10.96 78.71
CA THR A 531 43.82 11.03 77.57
C THR A 531 44.60 11.57 76.35
N ASP A 532 44.28 11.12 75.14
CA ASP A 532 43.74 11.99 74.06
C ASP A 532 43.50 11.17 72.79
N THR A 533 42.24 10.88 72.46
CA THR A 533 41.83 10.28 71.17
C THR A 533 40.44 10.76 70.72
N ALA A 534 40.09 12.01 71.06
CA ALA A 534 38.79 12.59 70.72
C ALA A 534 38.77 13.29 69.34
N SER A 535 39.92 13.75 68.82
CA SER A 535 39.96 14.58 67.61
C SER A 535 39.90 13.84 66.27
N ALA A 536 40.21 12.54 66.22
CA ALA A 536 40.12 11.74 64.98
C ALA A 536 38.75 11.06 64.78
N TYR A 537 37.90 11.03 65.82
CA TYR A 537 36.62 10.31 65.83
C TYR A 537 35.44 11.14 65.32
N ALA A 538 35.52 12.47 65.41
CA ALA A 538 34.49 13.36 64.88
C ALA A 538 34.49 13.39 63.34
N ALA A 539 35.65 13.24 62.69
CA ALA A 539 35.76 13.32 61.23
C ALA A 539 35.16 12.10 60.50
N GLY A 540 35.26 10.90 61.08
CA GLY A 540 34.72 9.67 60.46
C GLY A 540 33.20 9.55 60.59
N TYR A 541 32.62 9.99 61.71
CA TYR A 541 31.16 10.04 61.89
C TYR A 541 30.54 11.20 61.09
N ALA A 542 31.17 12.38 61.07
CA ALA A 542 30.71 13.49 60.24
C ALA A 542 30.81 13.20 58.74
N ALA A 543 31.80 12.43 58.28
CA ALA A 543 31.88 12.01 56.87
C ALA A 543 30.82 10.97 56.50
N ALA A 544 30.47 10.05 57.42
CA ALA A 544 29.38 9.10 57.21
C ALA A 544 28.00 9.77 57.25
N GLU A 545 27.81 10.76 58.12
CA GLU A 545 26.58 11.54 58.24
C GLU A 545 26.43 12.54 57.07
N ALA A 546 27.53 13.15 56.60
CA ALA A 546 27.56 13.97 55.38
C ALA A 546 27.35 13.14 54.10
N ALA A 547 27.87 11.91 54.03
CA ALA A 547 27.62 11.01 52.91
C ALA A 547 26.17 10.48 52.90
N ALA A 548 25.59 10.22 54.08
CA ALA A 548 24.17 9.87 54.21
C ALA A 548 23.25 11.06 53.86
N ALA A 549 23.63 12.27 54.26
CA ALA A 549 22.91 13.51 53.92
C ALA A 549 23.05 13.87 52.43
N ALA A 550 24.21 13.65 51.80
CA ALA A 550 24.40 13.85 50.36
C ALA A 550 23.64 12.80 49.52
N ALA A 551 23.57 11.55 49.99
CA ALA A 551 22.76 10.51 49.37
C ALA A 551 21.24 10.79 49.49
N ALA A 552 20.80 11.35 50.62
CA ALA A 552 19.42 11.82 50.79
C ALA A 552 19.11 13.06 49.95
N ALA A 553 20.04 14.00 49.82
CA ALA A 553 19.90 15.21 49.00
C ALA A 553 19.82 14.89 47.49
N ALA A 554 20.67 13.99 47.00
CA ALA A 554 20.66 13.52 45.61
C ALA A 554 19.37 12.75 45.26
N ALA A 555 18.74 12.07 46.22
CA ALA A 555 17.44 11.44 46.05
C ALA A 555 16.28 12.46 46.00
N THR A 556 16.38 13.60 46.71
CA THR A 556 15.37 14.67 46.67
C THR A 556 15.51 15.64 45.49
N GLU A 557 16.73 15.88 45.00
CA GLU A 557 16.97 16.72 43.81
C GLU A 557 16.42 16.05 42.53
N LYS A 558 16.55 14.72 42.44
CA LYS A 558 15.97 13.92 41.35
C LYS A 558 14.44 13.87 41.37
N ALA A 559 13.82 13.95 42.55
CA ALA A 559 12.37 14.06 42.71
C ALA A 559 11.82 15.48 42.44
N ALA A 560 12.68 16.50 42.45
CA ALA A 560 12.34 17.87 42.07
C ALA A 560 12.44 18.07 40.55
N ASP A 561 13.46 17.50 39.89
CA ASP A 561 13.59 17.53 38.43
C ASP A 561 12.48 16.74 37.72
N GLU A 562 12.01 15.62 38.29
CA GLU A 562 10.88 14.85 37.74
C GLU A 562 9.54 15.64 37.81
N LYS A 563 9.39 16.58 38.76
CA LYS A 563 8.22 17.49 38.84
C LYS A 563 8.30 18.72 37.96
N VAL A 564 9.50 19.15 37.55
CA VAL A 564 9.68 20.28 36.62
C VAL A 564 9.45 19.82 35.19
N ILE A 565 9.73 18.56 34.87
CA ILE A 565 9.54 17.98 33.53
C ILE A 565 8.04 17.66 33.25
N GLU A 566 7.22 17.34 34.26
CA GLU A 566 5.76 17.16 34.07
C GLU A 566 4.99 18.49 33.88
N ALA A 567 5.62 19.66 34.09
CA ALA A 567 4.94 20.95 34.03
C ALA A 567 5.02 21.67 32.67
N GLU A 568 5.80 21.19 31.70
CA GLU A 568 6.00 21.88 30.42
C GLU A 568 5.72 20.99 29.19
N ALA A 569 4.46 21.02 28.74
CA ALA A 569 4.07 21.03 27.32
C ALA A 569 2.60 21.50 27.18
N PRO A 570 2.19 22.12 26.05
CA PRO A 570 2.72 23.34 25.45
C PRO A 570 1.63 24.44 25.36
N ALA A 571 2.03 25.71 25.19
CA ALA A 571 1.12 26.77 24.74
C ALA A 571 1.72 27.52 23.55
N GLU A 572 0.81 27.81 22.62
CA GLU A 572 0.92 28.27 21.23
C GLU A 572 1.89 29.43 20.89
N ALA A 573 2.15 29.47 19.58
CA ALA A 573 2.90 30.43 18.80
C ALA A 573 2.51 31.91 18.97
N ALA A 574 3.50 32.80 18.82
CA ALA A 574 3.32 34.12 18.18
C ALA A 574 4.67 34.66 17.68
N GLU A 575 4.63 35.21 16.46
CA GLU A 575 5.68 35.82 15.64
C GLU A 575 6.44 36.98 16.33
N GLU A 576 7.75 37.13 16.09
CA GLU A 576 8.30 38.46 15.80
C GLU A 576 9.65 38.45 15.05
N LYS A 577 9.79 39.46 14.19
CA LYS A 577 10.75 39.68 13.10
C LYS A 577 12.21 39.88 13.53
N VAL A 578 13.12 39.30 12.74
CA VAL A 578 14.56 39.64 12.74
C VAL A 578 14.80 40.78 11.74
N ILE A 579 15.40 41.86 12.22
CA ILE A 579 15.96 42.95 11.41
C ILE A 579 17.46 42.69 11.29
N GLU A 580 17.92 42.37 10.07
CA GLU A 580 19.34 42.32 9.73
C GLU A 580 19.90 43.72 9.49
N ALA A 581 21.09 43.98 10.03
CA ALA A 581 21.90 45.14 9.69
C ALA A 581 23.18 44.68 8.99
N GLU A 582 23.27 45.02 7.70
CA GLU A 582 24.48 44.96 6.87
C GLU A 582 25.64 45.78 7.44
N LYS A 583 26.87 45.31 7.24
CA LYS A 583 27.97 46.09 6.60
C LYS A 583 29.21 45.21 6.30
N PRO A 584 30.18 45.65 5.46
CA PRO A 584 30.39 45.01 4.16
C PRO A 584 31.86 44.61 3.85
N ALA A 585 31.97 43.78 2.81
CA ALA A 585 32.99 43.65 1.76
C ALA A 585 34.49 43.95 2.05
N GLU A 586 35.33 42.98 1.69
CA GLU A 586 36.63 43.26 1.04
C GLU A 586 36.90 42.21 -0.05
N ALA A 587 37.43 42.69 -1.19
CA ALA A 587 37.58 41.98 -2.46
C ALA A 587 39.03 41.55 -2.71
N ALA A 588 39.23 40.42 -3.40
CA ALA A 588 40.40 40.10 -4.26
C ALA A 588 40.04 38.84 -5.09
N ALA A 589 39.89 38.96 -6.41
CA ALA A 589 40.89 38.67 -7.46
C ALA A 589 41.21 37.16 -7.57
N ASP A 590 40.59 36.45 -8.52
CA ASP A 590 41.11 36.11 -9.87
C ASP A 590 42.05 34.90 -9.86
N GLU A 591 41.62 33.76 -10.45
CA GLU A 591 42.33 33.09 -11.55
C GLU A 591 41.52 31.93 -12.15
N GLU A 592 41.09 32.19 -13.39
CA GLU A 592 40.99 31.31 -14.57
C GLU A 592 41.60 29.89 -14.46
N THR A 593 40.86 28.85 -14.86
CA THR A 593 41.17 28.05 -16.07
C THR A 593 40.14 26.97 -16.40
N VAL A 594 39.95 26.85 -17.71
CA VAL A 594 39.01 26.09 -18.51
C VAL A 594 39.56 24.70 -18.85
N LYS A 595 38.66 23.74 -19.14
CA LYS A 595 38.66 22.73 -20.25
C LYS A 595 38.01 21.42 -19.76
N GLU A 596 37.13 20.75 -20.49
CA GLU A 596 36.60 20.88 -21.85
C GLU A 596 35.24 20.15 -21.90
#